data_AF-A0A834M2N3-F1
#
_entry.id   AF-A0A834M2N3-F1
#
_cell.length_a   1.000
_cell.length_b   1.000
_cell.length_c   1.000
_cell.angle_alpha   90.00
_cell.angle_beta   90.00
_cell.angle_gamma   90.00
#
_symmetry.space_group_name_H-M   'P 1'
#
loop_
_entity.id
_entity.type
_entity.pdbx_description
1 polymer ?
#
loop_
_entity_poly.entity_id
_entity_poly.type
_entity_poly.pdbx_seq_one_letter_code
_entity_poly.pdbx_strand_id
1 'polypeptide(L)'
;MDACFQAFDKDGDGYLDIEEFRFLTRALFRNDRGKIYHLEEQKLAEVFNVFDLNDDGKIDKDEFTFCWNHWIKIIVRPISAFLIVDVQNDFISGTLNISNCSAQQNGLDVIDPINKLLETVKFDAVFYSLDWHPSDHVSFIENIGEREIDPSSPVTAENAKTYDTVIFSGSPPQKQRLWPRHCVQDTWGSELHKDLKLVDNAIKVYKGTNPDVDSYSVFWDNKKMTDTTLCAQLRLRNATDIYICGLAYDVCVGATAVDALAIGYRTILLDDCSRGVDLTDIEKTKNTVITNSGVIVNSSQVKAMVEGRDRRPELGYKLAMELKATLNEKTEETSN
;
A
#
# COMPACT_ATOMS: atom_id res chain seq x y z
N MET A 1 -29.72 -5.72 0.53
CA MET A 1 -29.27 -6.99 1.11
C MET A 1 -30.28 -8.07 0.77
N ASP A 2 -31.53 -8.03 1.26
CA ASP A 2 -32.55 -9.05 0.94
C ASP A 2 -32.73 -9.33 -0.56
N ALA A 3 -32.90 -8.28 -1.38
CA ALA A 3 -33.03 -8.44 -2.83
C ALA A 3 -31.78 -9.03 -3.50
N CYS A 4 -30.60 -8.88 -2.89
CA CYS A 4 -29.38 -9.51 -3.38
C CYS A 4 -29.37 -10.99 -3.02
N PHE A 5 -29.69 -11.33 -1.76
CA PHE A 5 -29.78 -12.71 -1.30
C PHE A 5 -30.74 -13.52 -2.17
N GLN A 6 -31.98 -13.03 -2.32
CA GLN A 6 -33.02 -13.65 -3.15
C GLN A 6 -32.65 -13.74 -4.64
N ALA A 7 -31.75 -12.89 -5.14
CA ALA A 7 -31.32 -12.96 -6.53
C ALA A 7 -30.30 -14.07 -6.77
N PHE A 8 -29.59 -14.51 -5.73
CA PHE A 8 -28.56 -15.54 -5.81
C PHE A 8 -28.98 -16.88 -5.22
N ASP A 9 -29.95 -16.92 -4.30
CA ASP A 9 -30.71 -18.12 -3.89
C ASP A 9 -31.57 -18.57 -5.09
N LYS A 10 -31.03 -19.48 -5.90
CA LYS A 10 -31.59 -19.91 -7.19
C LYS A 10 -32.62 -21.00 -7.04
N ASP A 11 -32.42 -21.91 -6.09
CA ASP A 11 -33.35 -22.99 -5.83
C ASP A 11 -34.45 -22.60 -4.81
N GLY A 12 -34.29 -21.47 -4.12
CA GLY A 12 -35.27 -20.91 -3.20
C GLY A 12 -35.30 -21.63 -1.86
N ASP A 13 -34.22 -22.33 -1.48
CA ASP A 13 -34.14 -23.10 -0.25
C ASP A 13 -33.89 -22.22 1.00
N GLY A 14 -33.59 -20.94 0.80
CA GLY A 14 -33.35 -19.97 1.86
C GLY A 14 -31.90 -19.90 2.33
N TYR A 15 -30.97 -20.53 1.60
CA TYR A 15 -29.54 -20.54 1.83
C TYR A 15 -28.78 -20.19 0.54
N LEU A 16 -27.47 -19.99 0.64
CA LEU A 16 -26.58 -19.97 -0.52
C LEU A 16 -25.57 -21.10 -0.42
N ASP A 17 -25.58 -22.01 -1.39
CA ASP A 17 -24.50 -23.00 -1.54
C ASP A 17 -23.27 -22.40 -2.24
N ILE A 18 -22.20 -23.19 -2.39
CA ILE A 18 -20.96 -22.72 -3.02
C ILE A 18 -21.12 -22.35 -4.51
N GLU A 19 -22.07 -22.98 -5.23
CA GLU A 19 -22.33 -22.67 -6.64
C GLU A 19 -23.15 -21.38 -6.79
N GLU A 20 -24.10 -21.13 -5.90
CA GLU A 20 -24.82 -19.88 -5.80
C GLU A 20 -23.90 -18.72 -5.39
N PHE A 21 -23.02 -18.98 -4.42
CA PHE A 21 -21.97 -18.04 -4.05
C PHE A 21 -20.98 -17.78 -5.19
N ARG A 22 -20.67 -18.78 -6.03
CA ARG A 22 -19.90 -18.59 -7.27
C ARG A 22 -20.59 -17.62 -8.23
N PHE A 23 -21.92 -17.71 -8.38
CA PHE A 23 -22.66 -16.74 -9.22
C PHE A 23 -22.61 -15.33 -8.62
N LEU A 24 -22.70 -15.21 -7.30
CA LEU A 24 -22.54 -13.95 -6.59
C LEU A 24 -21.16 -13.34 -6.85
N THR A 25 -20.08 -14.10 -6.67
CA THR A 25 -18.72 -13.60 -6.89
C THR A 25 -18.47 -13.23 -8.36
N ARG A 26 -19.02 -13.96 -9.33
CA ARG A 26 -18.99 -13.58 -10.76
C ARG A 26 -19.73 -12.28 -11.06
N ALA A 27 -20.82 -12.00 -10.35
CA ALA A 27 -21.54 -10.73 -10.48
C ALA A 27 -20.80 -9.57 -9.78
N LEU A 28 -20.13 -9.88 -8.68
CA LEU A 28 -19.37 -8.93 -7.87
C LEU A 28 -18.05 -8.51 -8.53
N PHE A 29 -17.25 -9.45 -9.03
CA PHE A 29 -15.92 -9.17 -9.58
C PHE A 29 -15.98 -8.97 -11.08
N ARG A 30 -16.19 -7.72 -11.49
CA ARG A 30 -16.25 -7.32 -12.90
C ARG A 30 -15.62 -5.95 -13.09
N ASN A 31 -15.12 -5.71 -14.29
CA ASN A 31 -14.67 -4.39 -14.70
C ASN A 31 -15.83 -3.51 -15.21
N ASP A 32 -15.51 -2.26 -15.48
CA ASP A 32 -16.46 -1.27 -15.96
C ASP A 32 -17.02 -1.52 -17.38
N ARG A 33 -16.42 -2.47 -18.10
CA ARG A 33 -16.89 -2.95 -19.42
C ARG A 33 -17.66 -4.28 -19.32
N GLY A 34 -17.95 -4.75 -18.11
CA GLY A 34 -18.68 -5.99 -17.86
C GLY A 34 -17.86 -7.27 -17.99
N LYS A 35 -16.54 -7.20 -18.24
CA LYS A 35 -15.65 -8.36 -18.19
C LYS A 35 -15.65 -8.94 -16.78
N ILE A 36 -15.93 -10.23 -16.67
CA ILE A 36 -15.92 -10.96 -15.41
C ILE A 36 -14.47 -11.31 -15.05
N TYR A 37 -14.13 -11.12 -13.78
CA TYR A 37 -12.93 -11.66 -13.18
C TYR A 37 -13.29 -12.93 -12.42
N HIS A 38 -12.55 -14.00 -12.66
CA HIS A 38 -12.77 -15.27 -11.99
C HIS A 38 -11.89 -15.35 -10.75
N LEU A 39 -12.49 -15.74 -9.64
CA LEU A 39 -11.77 -16.21 -8.47
C LEU A 39 -11.39 -17.68 -8.73
N GLU A 40 -10.16 -18.06 -8.40
CA GLU A 40 -9.72 -19.46 -8.47
C GLU A 40 -10.53 -20.33 -7.50
N GLU A 41 -10.79 -21.60 -7.86
CA GLU A 41 -11.63 -22.52 -7.07
C GLU A 41 -11.21 -22.61 -5.60
N GLN A 42 -9.90 -22.72 -5.34
CA GLN A 42 -9.39 -22.79 -3.98
C GLN A 42 -9.72 -21.50 -3.20
N LYS A 43 -9.49 -20.34 -3.80
CA LYS A 43 -9.79 -19.04 -3.17
C LYS A 43 -11.30 -18.83 -2.97
N LEU A 44 -12.14 -19.39 -3.85
CA LEU A 44 -13.59 -19.33 -3.70
C LEU A 44 -14.05 -20.11 -2.48
N ALA A 45 -13.57 -21.33 -2.31
CA ALA A 45 -13.86 -22.14 -1.13
C ALA A 45 -13.36 -21.44 0.14
N GLU A 46 -12.14 -20.90 0.13
CA GLU A 46 -11.60 -20.17 1.27
C GLU A 46 -12.44 -18.95 1.66
N VAL A 47 -12.93 -18.18 0.69
CA VAL A 47 -13.80 -17.02 0.94
C VAL A 47 -15.19 -17.45 1.40
N PHE A 48 -15.77 -18.50 0.80
CA PHE A 48 -17.06 -19.05 1.22
C PHE A 48 -17.02 -19.44 2.70
N ASN A 49 -15.99 -20.17 3.10
CA ASN A 49 -15.79 -20.61 4.49
C ASN A 49 -15.54 -19.47 5.49
N VAL A 50 -15.28 -18.23 5.05
CA VAL A 50 -15.23 -17.08 5.97
C VAL A 50 -16.64 -16.68 6.40
N PHE A 51 -17.63 -16.92 5.54
CA PHE A 51 -19.01 -16.47 5.75
C PHE A 51 -19.95 -17.58 6.19
N ASP A 52 -19.62 -18.84 5.91
CA ASP A 52 -20.21 -20.01 6.58
C ASP A 52 -19.64 -20.07 8.02
N LEU A 53 -20.32 -19.38 8.95
CA LEU A 53 -19.86 -19.18 10.33
C LEU A 53 -20.13 -20.41 11.20
N ASN A 54 -21.11 -21.22 10.82
CA ASN A 54 -21.51 -22.42 11.55
C ASN A 54 -20.93 -23.73 10.95
N ASP A 55 -20.21 -23.65 9.83
CA ASP A 55 -19.56 -24.75 9.09
C ASP A 55 -20.56 -25.83 8.63
N ASP A 56 -21.78 -25.42 8.24
CA ASP A 56 -22.83 -26.32 7.75
C ASP A 56 -22.79 -26.53 6.23
N GLY A 57 -21.87 -25.84 5.54
CA GLY A 57 -21.67 -25.91 4.09
C GLY A 57 -22.62 -25.00 3.30
N LYS A 58 -23.36 -24.12 3.98
CA LYS A 58 -24.30 -23.17 3.39
C LYS A 58 -24.13 -21.79 4.05
N ILE A 59 -24.61 -20.75 3.37
CA ILE A 59 -24.68 -19.40 3.93
C ILE A 59 -26.14 -19.05 4.13
N ASP A 60 -26.57 -18.96 5.40
CA ASP A 60 -27.91 -18.52 5.75
C ASP A 60 -28.08 -16.99 5.65
N LYS A 61 -29.25 -16.49 6.03
CA LYS A 61 -29.56 -15.05 5.93
C LYS A 61 -28.75 -14.18 6.90
N ASP A 62 -28.43 -14.66 8.10
CA ASP A 62 -27.68 -13.91 9.10
C ASP A 62 -26.19 -13.89 8.74
N GLU A 63 -25.66 -15.02 8.29
CA GLU A 63 -24.33 -15.15 7.70
C GLU A 63 -24.18 -14.27 6.45
N PHE A 64 -25.19 -14.26 5.58
CA PHE A 64 -25.21 -13.36 4.44
C PHE A 64 -25.27 -11.90 4.85
N THR A 65 -25.95 -11.57 5.96
CA THR A 65 -25.97 -10.21 6.51
C THR A 65 -24.57 -9.78 6.94
N PHE A 66 -23.80 -10.68 7.56
CA PHE A 66 -22.40 -10.46 7.90
C PHE A 66 -21.55 -10.27 6.62
N CYS A 67 -21.64 -11.19 5.66
CA CYS A 67 -20.99 -11.10 4.35
C CYS A 67 -21.29 -9.76 3.64
N TRP A 68 -22.57 -9.35 3.65
CA TRP A 68 -23.00 -8.10 3.03
C TRP A 68 -22.35 -6.87 3.65
N ASN A 69 -22.37 -6.78 4.98
CA ASN A 69 -21.92 -5.60 5.71
C ASN A 69 -20.40 -5.47 5.75
N HIS A 70 -19.68 -6.60 5.83
CA HIS A 70 -18.23 -6.61 6.05
C HIS A 70 -17.42 -6.87 4.77
N TRP A 71 -18.04 -7.39 3.71
CA TRP A 71 -17.32 -7.75 2.48
C TRP A 71 -17.91 -7.11 1.24
N ILE A 72 -19.16 -7.43 0.89
CA ILE A 72 -19.78 -6.97 -0.36
C ILE A 72 -19.85 -5.45 -0.39
N LYS A 73 -20.34 -4.81 0.68
CA LYS A 73 -20.52 -3.36 0.77
C LYS A 73 -19.21 -2.60 0.59
N ILE A 74 -18.12 -3.10 1.17
CA ILE A 74 -16.77 -2.50 1.02
C ILE A 74 -16.29 -2.63 -0.42
N ILE A 75 -16.50 -3.78 -1.06
CA ILE A 75 -16.09 -4.00 -2.46
C ILE A 75 -16.86 -3.09 -3.42
N VAL A 76 -18.16 -2.87 -3.20
CA VAL A 76 -18.98 -2.05 -4.12
C VAL A 76 -18.93 -0.54 -3.80
N ARG A 77 -18.51 -0.16 -2.60
CA ARG A 77 -18.43 1.24 -2.13
C ARG A 77 -17.14 1.44 -1.33
N PRO A 78 -15.98 1.38 -1.98
CA PRO A 78 -14.71 1.60 -1.31
C PRO A 78 -14.60 3.03 -0.80
N ILE A 79 -13.90 3.21 0.32
CA ILE A 79 -13.44 4.51 0.79
C ILE A 79 -11.97 4.61 0.43
N SER A 80 -11.67 5.48 -0.52
CA SER A 80 -10.41 5.53 -1.25
C SER A 80 -9.46 6.60 -0.69
N ALA A 81 -8.27 6.17 -0.29
CA ALA A 81 -7.17 7.05 0.06
C ALA A 81 -6.10 7.01 -1.03
N PHE A 82 -5.70 8.17 -1.54
CA PHE A 82 -4.62 8.31 -2.51
C PHE A 82 -3.35 8.83 -1.85
N LEU A 83 -2.30 8.01 -1.86
CA LEU A 83 -1.02 8.28 -1.24
C LEU A 83 0.04 8.53 -2.33
N ILE A 84 0.49 9.78 -2.39
CA ILE A 84 1.52 10.26 -3.32
C ILE A 84 2.83 10.34 -2.54
N VAL A 85 3.75 9.43 -2.87
CA VAL A 85 4.97 9.21 -2.11
C VAL A 85 6.12 10.02 -2.69
N ASP A 86 6.68 10.92 -1.87
CA ASP A 86 7.98 11.57 -2.06
C ASP A 86 8.23 12.16 -3.46
N VAL A 87 7.24 12.82 -4.04
CA VAL A 87 7.39 13.56 -5.31
C VAL A 87 8.08 14.91 -5.03
N GLN A 88 9.32 14.84 -4.56
CA GLN A 88 10.13 15.96 -4.07
C GLN A 88 11.26 16.31 -5.05
N ASN A 89 11.80 17.52 -4.92
CA ASN A 89 12.82 18.05 -5.82
C ASN A 89 14.09 17.20 -5.86
N ASP A 90 14.59 16.72 -4.71
CA ASP A 90 15.83 15.93 -4.67
C ASP A 90 15.72 14.61 -5.44
N PHE A 91 14.56 13.97 -5.48
CA PHE A 91 14.36 12.73 -6.22
C PHE A 91 14.18 12.93 -7.73
N ILE A 92 13.86 14.15 -8.18
CA ILE A 92 13.54 14.46 -9.58
C ILE A 92 14.68 15.21 -10.28
N SER A 93 15.28 16.19 -9.61
CA SER A 93 16.27 17.09 -10.21
C SER A 93 17.39 17.52 -9.27
N GLY A 94 17.31 17.19 -7.98
CA GLY A 94 18.32 17.52 -6.99
C GLY A 94 19.33 16.40 -6.74
N THR A 95 19.76 16.26 -5.49
CA THR A 95 20.95 15.49 -5.11
C THR A 95 20.79 13.99 -5.26
N LEU A 96 19.56 13.47 -5.14
CA LEU A 96 19.22 12.05 -5.29
C LEU A 96 18.31 11.83 -6.50
N ASN A 97 18.59 12.52 -7.61
CA ASN A 97 17.83 12.38 -8.84
C ASN A 97 17.88 10.93 -9.34
N ILE A 98 16.73 10.27 -9.36
CA ILE A 98 16.61 8.85 -9.72
C ILE A 98 16.96 8.56 -11.19
N SER A 99 16.98 9.57 -12.06
CA SER A 99 17.44 9.40 -13.45
C SER A 99 18.92 9.00 -13.53
N ASN A 100 19.68 9.26 -12.46
CA ASN A 100 21.08 8.89 -12.33
C ASN A 100 21.28 7.50 -11.71
N CYS A 101 20.20 6.80 -11.32
CA CYS A 101 20.24 5.45 -10.77
C CYS A 101 20.26 4.37 -11.89
N SER A 102 20.42 3.10 -11.51
CA SER A 102 20.63 1.99 -12.45
C SER A 102 19.46 1.79 -13.42
N ALA A 103 18.22 2.03 -12.98
CA ALA A 103 17.03 1.92 -13.81
C ALA A 103 16.91 3.04 -14.88
N GLN A 104 17.63 4.15 -14.72
CA GLN A 104 17.60 5.31 -15.63
C GLN A 104 16.19 5.85 -15.91
N GLN A 105 15.28 5.67 -14.95
CA GLN A 105 13.91 6.15 -15.03
C GLN A 105 13.85 7.64 -14.64
N ASN A 106 13.02 8.42 -15.32
CA ASN A 106 12.88 9.84 -15.05
C ASN A 106 11.79 10.11 -14.01
N GLY A 107 12.16 10.63 -12.83
CA GLY A 107 11.22 10.96 -11.76
C GLY A 107 10.18 12.00 -12.15
N LEU A 108 10.45 12.87 -13.13
CA LEU A 108 9.49 13.87 -13.60
C LEU A 108 8.24 13.23 -14.25
N ASP A 109 8.39 12.04 -14.83
CA ASP A 109 7.34 11.37 -15.59
C ASP A 109 6.12 10.95 -14.74
N VAL A 110 6.25 10.96 -13.41
CA VAL A 110 5.13 10.63 -12.50
C VAL A 110 4.13 11.79 -12.35
N ILE A 111 4.55 13.03 -12.61
CA ILE A 111 3.77 14.23 -12.27
C ILE A 111 2.48 14.31 -13.09
N ASP A 112 2.57 14.22 -14.41
CA ASP A 112 1.42 14.34 -15.31
C ASP A 112 0.30 13.32 -15.02
N PRO A 113 0.59 12.00 -14.91
CA PRO A 113 -0.45 11.03 -14.59
C PRO A 113 -1.02 11.22 -13.17
N ILE A 114 -0.21 11.60 -12.17
CA ILE A 114 -0.69 11.90 -10.82
C ILE A 114 -1.62 13.12 -10.83
N ASN A 115 -1.22 14.22 -11.48
CA ASN A 115 -2.03 15.43 -11.61
C ASN A 115 -3.37 15.13 -12.30
N LYS A 116 -3.35 14.33 -13.36
CA LYS A 116 -4.57 13.90 -14.04
C LYS A 116 -5.50 13.10 -13.12
N LEU A 117 -4.97 12.23 -12.27
CA LEU A 117 -5.78 11.52 -11.27
C LEU A 117 -6.41 12.48 -10.26
N LEU A 118 -5.62 13.42 -9.72
CA LEU A 118 -6.12 14.44 -8.78
C LEU A 118 -7.25 15.30 -9.36
N GLU A 119 -7.25 15.53 -10.68
CA GLU A 119 -8.30 16.29 -11.37
C GLU A 119 -9.54 15.48 -11.72
N THR A 120 -9.35 14.21 -12.10
CA THR A 120 -10.40 13.42 -12.76
C THR A 120 -11.05 12.35 -11.88
N VAL A 121 -10.44 12.07 -10.72
CA VAL A 121 -10.89 11.06 -9.76
C VAL A 121 -11.14 11.73 -8.41
N LYS A 122 -12.31 11.46 -7.84
CA LYS A 122 -12.69 11.96 -6.52
C LYS A 122 -12.31 10.94 -5.46
N PHE A 123 -11.10 11.07 -4.92
CA PHE A 123 -10.68 10.30 -3.75
C PHE A 123 -11.33 10.84 -2.48
N ASP A 124 -11.56 9.97 -1.50
CA ASP A 124 -12.10 10.35 -0.19
C ASP A 124 -11.02 11.03 0.68
N ALA A 125 -9.75 10.71 0.43
CA ALA A 125 -8.61 11.37 1.05
C ALA A 125 -7.38 11.37 0.15
N VAL A 126 -6.57 12.43 0.25
CA VAL A 126 -5.30 12.56 -0.45
C VAL A 126 -4.19 12.82 0.56
N PHE A 127 -3.09 12.13 0.41
CA PHE A 127 -1.92 12.19 1.26
C PHE A 127 -0.68 12.44 0.40
N TYR A 128 0.17 13.36 0.84
CA TYR A 128 1.51 13.55 0.27
C TYR A 128 2.51 13.16 1.35
N SER A 129 3.36 12.16 1.10
CA SER A 129 4.51 11.96 1.98
C SER A 129 5.66 12.87 1.59
N LEU A 130 6.45 13.24 2.58
CA LEU A 130 7.68 13.97 2.41
C LEU A 130 8.76 13.28 3.22
N ASP A 131 9.81 12.86 2.54
CA ASP A 131 11.07 12.56 3.18
C ASP A 131 11.64 13.85 3.78
N TRP A 132 12.04 13.82 5.06
CA TRP A 132 12.23 15.04 5.84
C TRP A 132 13.34 14.90 6.89
N HIS A 133 14.57 14.76 6.40
CA HIS A 133 15.73 14.36 7.19
C HIS A 133 16.46 15.52 7.88
N PRO A 134 16.80 15.40 9.18
CA PRO A 134 17.72 16.36 9.80
C PRO A 134 19.12 16.27 9.15
N SER A 135 19.94 17.32 9.30
CA SER A 135 21.25 17.36 8.64
C SER A 135 22.23 16.27 9.10
N ASP A 136 22.06 15.73 10.29
CA ASP A 136 22.88 14.68 10.90
C ASP A 136 22.27 13.27 10.76
N HIS A 137 21.29 13.10 9.86
CA HIS A 137 20.58 11.84 9.65
C HIS A 137 21.51 10.67 9.29
N VAL A 138 21.22 9.50 9.87
CA VAL A 138 21.99 8.24 9.79
C VAL A 138 22.12 7.68 8.38
N SER A 139 21.18 8.02 7.50
CA SER A 139 21.17 7.51 6.13
C SER A 139 22.17 8.20 5.22
N PHE A 140 22.74 9.35 5.61
CA PHE A 140 23.67 10.09 4.76
C PHE A 140 25.09 9.55 4.86
N ILE A 141 25.70 9.26 3.71
CA ILE A 141 27.11 8.82 3.62
C ILE A 141 28.07 9.81 4.31
N GLU A 142 27.78 11.11 4.25
CA GLU A 142 28.57 12.17 4.89
C GLU A 142 28.59 12.04 6.43
N ASN A 143 27.56 11.42 7.02
CA ASN A 143 27.40 11.29 8.47
C ASN A 143 27.81 9.90 8.97
N ILE A 144 28.48 9.09 8.14
CA ILE A 144 28.84 7.71 8.50
C ILE A 144 29.73 7.63 9.75
N GLY A 145 30.58 8.64 9.97
CA GLY A 145 31.47 8.72 11.14
C GLY A 145 30.79 9.18 12.43
N GLU A 146 29.53 9.61 12.38
CA GLU A 146 28.80 10.11 13.56
C GLU A 146 28.27 8.97 14.44
N ARG A 147 28.30 7.73 13.96
CA ARG A 147 27.79 6.53 14.64
C ARG A 147 28.79 5.39 14.56
N GLU A 148 28.82 4.58 15.61
CA GLU A 148 29.69 3.41 15.66
C GLU A 148 29.20 2.34 14.68
N ILE A 149 30.08 1.87 13.80
CA ILE A 149 29.81 0.74 12.91
C ILE A 149 30.04 -0.57 13.66
N ASP A 150 29.06 -1.46 13.57
CA ASP A 150 29.14 -2.79 14.17
C ASP A 150 30.24 -3.61 13.49
N PRO A 151 31.06 -4.38 14.25
CA PRO A 151 32.11 -5.21 13.68
C PRO A 151 31.63 -6.25 12.64
N SER A 152 30.33 -6.60 12.65
CA SER A 152 29.72 -7.48 11.66
C SER A 152 29.33 -6.79 10.34
N SER A 153 29.47 -5.47 10.27
CA SER A 153 29.18 -4.70 9.05
C SER A 153 30.06 -5.17 7.89
N PRO A 154 29.49 -5.38 6.68
CA PRO A 154 30.27 -5.83 5.53
C PRO A 154 31.25 -4.77 5.01
N VAL A 155 31.04 -3.50 5.38
CA VAL A 155 31.87 -2.36 4.97
C VAL A 155 32.18 -1.48 6.18
N THR A 156 33.43 -1.00 6.25
CA THR A 156 33.95 -0.08 7.27
C THR A 156 33.66 1.38 6.89
N ALA A 157 33.73 2.29 7.86
CA ALA A 157 33.40 3.70 7.65
C ALA A 157 34.31 4.34 6.58
N GLU A 158 35.59 3.96 6.57
CA GLU A 158 36.59 4.49 5.65
C GLU A 158 36.41 4.01 4.21
N ASN A 159 35.80 2.84 4.00
CA ASN A 159 35.64 2.23 2.68
C ASN A 159 34.22 2.34 2.13
N ALA A 160 33.27 2.77 2.94
CA ALA A 160 31.88 2.88 2.55
C ALA A 160 31.69 3.93 1.44
N LYS A 161 30.79 3.61 0.53
CA LYS A 161 30.39 4.48 -0.58
C LYS A 161 28.89 4.70 -0.54
N THR A 162 28.45 5.71 -1.27
CA THR A 162 27.03 5.91 -1.55
C THR A 162 26.43 4.61 -2.10
N TYR A 163 25.25 4.26 -1.60
CA TYR A 163 24.48 3.05 -1.88
C TYR A 163 24.97 1.75 -1.23
N ASP A 164 26.11 1.75 -0.52
CA ASP A 164 26.49 0.61 0.31
C ASP A 164 25.52 0.43 1.48
N THR A 165 25.45 -0.80 2.00
CA THR A 165 24.71 -1.10 3.23
C THR A 165 25.70 -1.37 4.35
N VAL A 166 25.59 -0.60 5.43
CA VAL A 166 26.38 -0.76 6.66
C VAL A 166 25.51 -1.26 7.80
N ILE A 167 26.15 -1.75 8.86
CA ILE A 167 25.49 -2.11 10.11
C ILE A 167 26.00 -1.17 11.19
N PHE A 168 25.14 -0.34 11.76
CA PHE A 168 25.47 0.47 12.92
C PHE A 168 25.27 -0.33 14.21
N SER A 169 26.17 -0.15 15.16
CA SER A 169 26.10 -0.72 16.51
C SER A 169 24.81 -0.27 17.20
N GLY A 170 24.20 -1.16 17.98
CA GLY A 170 22.95 -0.90 18.66
C GLY A 170 22.37 -2.15 19.30
N SER A 171 21.24 -2.00 19.99
CA SER A 171 20.48 -3.13 20.54
C SER A 171 19.02 -3.06 20.07
N PRO A 172 18.66 -3.74 18.96
CA PRO A 172 19.52 -4.55 18.08
C PRO A 172 20.39 -3.71 17.12
N PRO A 173 21.45 -4.28 16.51
CA PRO A 173 22.22 -3.63 15.45
C PRO A 173 21.33 -3.25 14.26
N GLN A 174 21.65 -2.14 13.60
CA GLN A 174 20.79 -1.54 12.57
C GLN A 174 21.45 -1.59 11.20
N LYS A 175 20.84 -2.31 10.26
CA LYS A 175 21.21 -2.24 8.84
C LYS A 175 20.72 -0.91 8.27
N GLN A 176 21.62 -0.18 7.60
CA GLN A 176 21.31 1.09 6.95
C GLN A 176 21.94 1.13 5.56
N ARG A 177 21.13 1.44 4.54
CA ARG A 177 21.65 1.78 3.22
C ARG A 177 22.04 3.26 3.21
N LEU A 178 23.21 3.58 2.68
CA LEU A 178 23.74 4.93 2.65
C LEU A 178 23.33 5.65 1.37
N TRP A 179 22.96 6.91 1.50
CA TRP A 179 22.46 7.77 0.43
C TRP A 179 23.29 9.07 0.37
N PRO A 180 23.32 9.78 -0.76
CA PRO A 180 23.79 11.16 -0.75
C PRO A 180 22.88 11.98 0.17
N ARG A 181 23.35 13.12 0.66
CA ARG A 181 22.48 14.04 1.41
C ARG A 181 21.30 14.47 0.54
N HIS A 182 20.09 14.25 1.02
CA HIS A 182 18.85 14.54 0.29
C HIS A 182 17.73 14.89 1.27
N CYS A 183 16.72 15.58 0.77
CA CYS A 183 15.49 15.90 1.48
C CYS A 183 15.73 16.47 2.89
N VAL A 184 16.77 17.29 3.02
CA VAL A 184 17.12 17.93 4.30
C VAL A 184 16.02 18.92 4.68
N GLN A 185 15.64 18.93 5.96
CA GLN A 185 14.57 19.80 6.46
C GLN A 185 14.76 21.26 6.05
N ASP A 186 13.68 21.87 5.60
CA ASP A 186 13.61 23.29 5.21
C ASP A 186 14.56 23.68 4.06
N THR A 187 14.94 22.73 3.20
CA THR A 187 15.73 22.99 1.99
C THR A 187 14.87 22.86 0.73
N TRP A 188 15.33 23.46 -0.36
CA TRP A 188 14.67 23.30 -1.67
C TRP A 188 14.51 21.82 -2.07
N GLY A 189 15.49 20.98 -1.74
CA GLY A 189 15.49 19.56 -2.08
C GLY A 189 14.34 18.78 -1.44
N SER A 190 13.89 19.19 -0.25
CA SER A 190 12.79 18.55 0.48
C SER A 190 11.40 19.09 0.14
N GLU A 191 11.30 20.13 -0.67
CA GLU A 191 10.00 20.61 -1.16
C GLU A 191 9.39 19.61 -2.17
N LEU A 192 8.06 19.48 -2.15
CA LEU A 192 7.33 18.82 -3.24
C LEU A 192 7.61 19.56 -4.56
N HIS A 193 7.70 18.81 -5.65
CA HIS A 193 7.98 19.39 -6.95
C HIS A 193 6.91 20.41 -7.34
N LYS A 194 7.32 21.58 -7.83
CA LYS A 194 6.43 22.72 -8.13
C LYS A 194 5.30 22.41 -9.11
N ASP A 195 5.50 21.44 -9.99
CA ASP A 195 4.53 21.05 -11.02
C ASP A 195 3.52 20.00 -10.50
N LEU A 196 3.74 19.44 -9.31
CA LEU A 196 2.77 18.58 -8.65
C LEU A 196 1.62 19.42 -8.10
N LYS A 197 0.39 19.08 -8.48
CA LYS A 197 -0.81 19.73 -7.96
C LYS A 197 -1.01 19.36 -6.50
N LEU A 198 -1.30 20.37 -5.68
CA LEU A 198 -1.69 20.20 -4.29
C LEU A 198 -3.19 20.41 -4.15
N VAL A 199 -3.85 19.51 -3.42
CA VAL A 199 -5.28 19.62 -3.08
C VAL A 199 -5.41 20.24 -1.69
N ASP A 200 -6.32 21.20 -1.53
CA ASP A 200 -6.44 22.04 -0.31
C ASP A 200 -6.61 21.25 0.99
N ASN A 201 -7.33 20.13 0.96
CA ASN A 201 -7.61 19.29 2.14
C ASN A 201 -6.68 18.07 2.26
N ALA A 202 -5.60 18.03 1.49
CA ALA A 202 -4.67 16.92 1.56
C ALA A 202 -3.83 16.96 2.84
N ILE A 203 -3.42 15.79 3.30
CA ILE A 203 -2.59 15.64 4.49
C ILE A 203 -1.15 15.42 4.07
N LYS A 204 -0.25 16.21 4.65
CA LYS A 204 1.20 15.98 4.52
C LYS A 204 1.66 15.06 5.64
N VAL A 205 2.39 14.01 5.29
CA VAL A 205 2.99 13.07 6.24
C VAL A 205 4.50 13.13 6.10
N TYR A 206 5.18 13.56 7.15
CA TYR A 206 6.63 13.65 7.18
C TYR A 206 7.22 12.35 7.71
N LYS A 207 8.27 11.84 7.07
CA LYS A 207 9.00 10.64 7.47
C LYS A 207 10.51 10.88 7.49
N GLY A 208 11.25 10.00 8.16
CA GLY A 208 12.70 10.10 8.28
C GLY A 208 13.17 11.27 9.15
N THR A 209 12.33 11.76 10.06
CA THR A 209 12.61 12.94 10.89
C THR A 209 13.51 12.65 12.09
N ASN A 210 13.70 11.37 12.45
CA ASN A 210 14.56 10.96 13.53
C ASN A 210 16.00 10.81 13.01
N PRO A 211 17.00 11.52 13.55
CA PRO A 211 18.37 11.43 13.06
C PRO A 211 18.94 10.01 13.09
N ASP A 212 18.52 9.17 14.03
CA ASP A 212 19.11 7.83 14.25
C ASP A 212 18.38 6.70 13.53
N VAL A 213 17.21 6.96 12.95
CA VAL A 213 16.37 5.92 12.34
C VAL A 213 15.75 6.43 11.05
N ASP A 214 16.13 5.77 9.97
CA ASP A 214 15.56 6.01 8.64
C ASP A 214 14.13 5.45 8.54
N SER A 215 13.35 5.92 7.55
CA SER A 215 11.95 5.54 7.35
C SER A 215 11.60 5.57 5.87
N TYR A 216 11.60 4.39 5.25
CA TYR A 216 11.16 4.26 3.86
C TYR A 216 9.64 4.21 3.75
N SER A 217 8.98 3.48 4.65
CA SER A 217 7.53 3.38 4.68
C SER A 217 6.92 4.67 5.22
N VAL A 218 5.82 5.13 4.61
CA VAL A 218 5.04 6.24 5.17
C VAL A 218 4.30 5.81 6.44
N PHE A 219 4.21 4.52 6.76
CA PHE A 219 3.55 4.05 7.98
C PHE A 219 4.47 4.05 9.19
N TRP A 220 5.71 3.57 9.08
CA TRP A 220 6.57 3.37 10.24
C TRP A 220 8.02 3.74 9.95
N ASP A 221 8.78 4.05 11.01
CA ASP A 221 10.23 4.01 10.93
C ASP A 221 10.75 2.60 10.59
N ASN A 222 11.98 2.48 10.12
CA ASN A 222 12.56 1.20 9.69
C ASN A 222 12.72 0.20 10.85
N LYS A 223 12.60 0.64 12.11
CA LYS A 223 12.58 -0.23 13.30
C LYS A 223 11.16 -0.65 13.70
N LYS A 224 10.12 -0.13 13.04
CA LYS A 224 8.71 -0.27 13.39
C LYS A 224 8.39 0.14 14.83
N MET A 225 9.16 1.10 15.38
CA MET A 225 9.00 1.57 16.76
C MET A 225 8.17 2.85 16.83
N THR A 226 8.31 3.71 15.82
CA THR A 226 7.54 4.96 15.72
C THR A 226 6.60 4.88 14.51
N ASP A 227 5.29 4.91 14.76
CA ASP A 227 4.27 5.11 13.72
C ASP A 227 4.34 6.56 13.26
N THR A 228 4.06 6.81 11.99
CA THR A 228 3.76 8.17 11.54
C THR A 228 2.30 8.52 11.92
N THR A 229 1.80 9.64 11.40
CA THR A 229 0.38 9.97 11.56
C THR A 229 -0.54 9.20 10.61
N LEU A 230 0.01 8.48 9.61
CA LEU A 230 -0.78 7.93 8.49
C LEU A 230 -1.82 6.91 8.95
N CYS A 231 -1.44 5.93 9.78
CA CYS A 231 -2.35 4.91 10.32
C CYS A 231 -3.59 5.54 10.97
N ALA A 232 -3.37 6.50 11.88
CA ALA A 232 -4.45 7.18 12.58
C ALA A 232 -5.35 7.96 11.61
N GLN A 233 -4.76 8.66 10.63
CA GLN A 233 -5.52 9.46 9.66
C GLN A 233 -6.36 8.60 8.70
N LEU A 234 -5.88 7.42 8.31
CA LEU A 234 -6.62 6.47 7.50
C LEU A 234 -7.78 5.85 8.28
N ARG A 235 -7.54 5.43 9.54
CA ARG A 235 -8.58 4.89 10.42
C ARG A 235 -9.68 5.90 10.70
N LEU A 236 -9.35 7.15 10.99
CA LEU A 236 -10.32 8.23 11.21
C LEU A 236 -11.26 8.44 10.02
N ARG A 237 -10.81 8.09 8.82
CA ARG A 237 -11.59 8.23 7.58
C ARG A 237 -12.27 6.94 7.15
N ASN A 238 -12.07 5.85 7.88
CA ASN A 238 -12.52 4.50 7.52
C ASN A 238 -12.02 4.10 6.12
N ALA A 239 -10.80 4.49 5.75
CA ALA A 239 -10.24 4.12 4.45
C ALA A 239 -10.22 2.58 4.30
N THR A 240 -10.69 2.09 3.17
CA THR A 240 -10.70 0.65 2.85
C THR A 240 -9.67 0.31 1.79
N ASP A 241 -9.34 1.29 0.94
CA ASP A 241 -8.49 1.13 -0.24
C ASP A 241 -7.40 2.18 -0.25
N ILE A 242 -6.15 1.72 -0.40
CA ILE A 242 -4.98 2.59 -0.46
C ILE A 242 -4.40 2.51 -1.88
N TYR A 243 -4.46 3.62 -2.60
CA TYR A 243 -3.85 3.81 -3.91
C TYR A 243 -2.49 4.46 -3.70
N ILE A 244 -1.41 3.82 -4.13
CA ILE A 244 -0.04 4.24 -3.83
C ILE A 244 0.70 4.52 -5.14
N CYS A 245 1.41 5.63 -5.20
CA CYS A 245 2.25 6.02 -6.33
C CYS A 245 3.40 6.94 -5.89
N GLY A 246 4.28 7.33 -6.81
CA GLY A 246 5.34 8.30 -6.56
C GLY A 246 6.74 7.69 -6.65
N LEU A 247 7.65 8.14 -5.79
CA LEU A 247 9.08 7.83 -5.87
C LEU A 247 9.61 7.31 -4.52
N ALA A 248 10.63 6.46 -4.48
CA ALA A 248 11.01 5.53 -5.55
C ALA A 248 10.18 4.24 -5.46
N TYR A 249 9.82 3.67 -6.62
CA TYR A 249 8.98 2.48 -6.78
C TYR A 249 9.41 1.31 -5.88
N ASP A 250 10.69 0.98 -5.91
CA ASP A 250 11.35 -0.14 -5.25
C ASP A 250 11.90 0.19 -3.85
N VAL A 251 11.70 1.43 -3.40
CA VAL A 251 12.13 1.90 -2.07
C VAL A 251 10.90 2.37 -1.29
N CYS A 252 10.63 3.69 -1.22
CA CYS A 252 9.57 4.24 -0.38
C CYS A 252 8.17 3.77 -0.81
N VAL A 253 7.88 3.75 -2.10
CA VAL A 253 6.58 3.29 -2.64
C VAL A 253 6.39 1.81 -2.31
N GLY A 254 7.38 0.98 -2.59
CA GLY A 254 7.35 -0.46 -2.34
C GLY A 254 7.22 -0.79 -0.87
N ALA A 255 8.03 -0.19 0.00
CA ALA A 255 7.96 -0.37 1.44
C ALA A 255 6.57 0.02 1.99
N THR A 256 6.03 1.14 1.51
CA THR A 256 4.69 1.62 1.90
C THR A 256 3.60 0.67 1.43
N ALA A 257 3.70 0.12 0.22
CA ALA A 257 2.74 -0.87 -0.28
C ALA A 257 2.78 -2.18 0.51
N VAL A 258 3.99 -2.67 0.85
CA VAL A 258 4.16 -3.87 1.67
C VAL A 258 3.59 -3.67 3.07
N ASP A 259 3.84 -2.53 3.71
CA ASP A 259 3.26 -2.24 5.02
C ASP A 259 1.74 -2.07 4.96
N ALA A 260 1.19 -1.41 3.93
CA ALA A 260 -0.27 -1.32 3.75
C ALA A 260 -0.93 -2.71 3.66
N LEU A 261 -0.31 -3.63 2.91
CA LEU A 261 -0.74 -5.02 2.80
C LEU A 261 -0.64 -5.77 4.12
N ALA A 262 0.45 -5.57 4.87
CA ALA A 262 0.67 -6.21 6.17
C ALA A 262 -0.32 -5.71 7.25
N ILE A 263 -0.72 -4.44 7.18
CA ILE A 263 -1.74 -3.84 8.07
C ILE A 263 -3.16 -4.34 7.73
N GLY A 264 -3.35 -4.93 6.55
CA GLY A 264 -4.65 -5.48 6.11
C GLY A 264 -5.44 -4.57 5.17
N TYR A 265 -4.86 -3.46 4.69
CA TYR A 265 -5.52 -2.63 3.70
C TYR A 265 -5.57 -3.28 2.32
N ARG A 266 -6.66 -3.04 1.59
CA ARG A 266 -6.73 -3.35 0.15
C ARG A 266 -5.81 -2.38 -0.58
N THR A 267 -4.72 -2.90 -1.14
CA THR A 267 -3.61 -2.09 -1.63
C THR A 267 -3.51 -2.13 -3.14
N ILE A 268 -3.47 -0.96 -3.75
CA ILE A 268 -3.41 -0.75 -5.20
C ILE A 268 -2.16 0.08 -5.51
N LEU A 269 -1.21 -0.51 -6.25
CA LEU A 269 0.00 0.16 -6.71
C LEU A 269 -0.19 0.68 -8.13
N LEU A 270 0.10 1.96 -8.37
CA LEU A 270 -0.06 2.60 -9.68
C LEU A 270 1.26 2.58 -10.47
N ASP A 271 1.33 1.71 -11.47
CA ASP A 271 2.58 1.40 -12.19
C ASP A 271 3.08 2.60 -13.01
N ASP A 272 2.21 3.20 -13.82
CA ASP A 272 2.54 4.36 -14.65
C ASP A 272 2.77 5.65 -13.87
N CYS A 273 2.27 5.73 -12.64
CA CYS A 273 2.44 6.85 -11.70
C CYS A 273 3.65 6.68 -10.78
N SER A 274 4.52 5.69 -11.02
CA SER A 274 5.66 5.40 -10.16
C SER A 274 6.94 5.23 -10.97
N ARG A 275 8.08 5.61 -10.40
CA ARG A 275 9.42 5.39 -10.98
C ARG A 275 10.40 4.99 -9.89
N GLY A 276 11.33 4.09 -10.21
CA GLY A 276 12.23 3.46 -9.25
C GLY A 276 13.70 3.64 -9.59
N VAL A 277 14.54 3.12 -8.70
CA VAL A 277 16.00 3.24 -8.79
C VAL A 277 16.65 2.05 -9.47
N ASP A 278 16.11 0.84 -9.32
CA ASP A 278 16.63 -0.39 -9.93
C ASP A 278 15.53 -1.29 -10.54
N LEU A 279 15.73 -1.75 -11.78
CA LEU A 279 14.73 -2.57 -12.48
C LEU A 279 14.50 -3.94 -11.81
N THR A 280 15.53 -4.55 -11.25
CA THR A 280 15.42 -5.85 -10.58
C THR A 280 14.61 -5.72 -9.30
N ASP A 281 14.88 -4.68 -8.52
CA ASP A 281 14.17 -4.44 -7.26
C ASP A 281 12.74 -3.92 -7.49
N ILE A 282 12.48 -3.21 -8.61
CA ILE A 282 11.12 -2.92 -9.07
C ILE A 282 10.34 -4.22 -9.30
N GLU A 283 10.88 -5.15 -10.08
CA GLU A 283 10.17 -6.41 -10.37
C GLU A 283 9.98 -7.28 -9.12
N LYS A 284 10.93 -7.29 -8.18
CA LYS A 284 10.73 -7.92 -6.87
C LYS A 284 9.56 -7.28 -6.12
N THR A 285 9.52 -5.95 -6.07
CA THR A 285 8.43 -5.20 -5.42
C THR A 285 7.08 -5.56 -6.04
N LYS A 286 6.99 -5.60 -7.37
CA LYS A 286 5.78 -6.00 -8.07
C LYS A 286 5.32 -7.40 -7.67
N ASN A 287 6.24 -8.36 -7.67
CA ASN A 287 5.94 -9.73 -7.27
C ASN A 287 5.46 -9.80 -5.81
N THR A 288 6.12 -9.09 -4.88
CA THR A 288 5.70 -9.03 -3.48
C THR A 288 4.27 -8.49 -3.35
N VAL A 289 3.92 -7.40 -4.04
CA VAL A 289 2.56 -6.83 -4.01
C VAL A 289 1.53 -7.85 -4.53
N ILE A 290 1.79 -8.48 -5.67
CA ILE A 290 0.87 -9.44 -6.30
C ILE A 290 0.68 -10.69 -5.42
N THR A 291 1.78 -11.27 -4.91
CA THR A 291 1.72 -12.48 -4.07
C THR A 291 0.96 -12.23 -2.76
N ASN A 292 0.98 -11.00 -2.25
CA ASN A 292 0.26 -10.61 -1.04
C ASN A 292 -1.15 -10.07 -1.31
N SER A 293 -1.74 -10.38 -2.48
CA SER A 293 -3.10 -9.99 -2.90
C SER A 293 -3.31 -8.47 -3.07
N GLY A 294 -2.23 -7.72 -3.26
CA GLY A 294 -2.30 -6.37 -3.82
C GLY A 294 -2.50 -6.41 -5.34
N VAL A 295 -2.92 -5.29 -5.91
CA VAL A 295 -3.14 -5.16 -7.36
C VAL A 295 -2.27 -4.05 -7.93
N ILE A 296 -1.66 -4.32 -9.08
CA ILE A 296 -0.92 -3.33 -9.84
C ILE A 296 -1.76 -2.91 -11.04
N VAL A 297 -1.99 -1.61 -11.20
CA VAL A 297 -2.81 -1.05 -12.28
C VAL A 297 -2.16 0.20 -12.88
N ASN A 298 -2.65 0.62 -14.04
CA ASN A 298 -2.34 1.94 -14.58
C ASN A 298 -3.40 2.97 -14.17
N SER A 299 -3.03 4.24 -14.17
CA SER A 299 -3.88 5.41 -13.86
C SER A 299 -5.24 5.37 -14.57
N SER A 300 -5.26 4.90 -15.82
CA SER A 300 -6.49 4.77 -16.63
C SER A 300 -7.60 3.90 -16.02
N GLN A 301 -7.26 2.99 -15.10
CA GLN A 301 -8.20 2.06 -14.46
C GLN A 301 -8.73 2.59 -13.12
N VAL A 302 -8.02 3.54 -12.50
CA VAL A 302 -8.25 4.00 -11.13
C VAL A 302 -9.66 4.56 -10.93
N LYS A 303 -10.14 5.37 -11.89
CA LYS A 303 -11.48 5.98 -11.79
C LYS A 303 -12.58 4.94 -11.61
N ALA A 304 -12.54 3.88 -12.43
CA ALA A 304 -13.53 2.81 -12.35
C ALA A 304 -13.43 2.04 -11.03
N MET A 305 -12.23 1.85 -10.48
CA MET A 305 -12.02 1.17 -9.21
C MET A 305 -12.53 2.00 -8.03
N VAL A 306 -12.22 3.29 -7.98
CA VAL A 306 -12.70 4.22 -6.94
C VAL A 306 -14.23 4.34 -6.95
N GLU A 307 -14.84 4.33 -8.13
CA GLU A 307 -16.31 4.37 -8.27
C GLU A 307 -16.99 3.00 -8.02
N GLY A 308 -16.23 1.96 -7.65
CA GLY A 308 -16.76 0.61 -7.40
C GLY A 308 -17.24 -0.12 -8.66
N ARG A 309 -16.85 0.36 -9.85
CA ARG A 309 -17.23 -0.21 -11.17
C ARG A 309 -16.20 -1.23 -11.69
N ASP A 310 -14.95 -1.15 -11.26
CA ASP A 310 -13.91 -2.16 -11.47
C ASP A 310 -13.52 -2.81 -10.14
N ARG A 311 -14.01 -4.04 -9.93
CA ARG A 311 -13.93 -4.75 -8.64
C ARG A 311 -13.00 -5.95 -8.78
N ARG A 312 -11.80 -5.83 -8.24
CA ARG A 312 -10.73 -6.83 -8.38
C ARG A 312 -10.87 -7.97 -7.38
N PRO A 313 -10.85 -9.24 -7.83
CA PRO A 313 -11.02 -10.39 -6.95
C PRO A 313 -9.91 -10.51 -5.91
N GLU A 314 -8.68 -10.08 -6.22
CA GLU A 314 -7.54 -10.11 -5.31
C GLU A 314 -7.80 -9.24 -4.06
N LEU A 315 -8.34 -8.04 -4.25
CA LEU A 315 -8.70 -7.14 -3.15
C LEU A 315 -9.86 -7.67 -2.33
N GLY A 316 -10.83 -8.34 -2.99
CA GLY A 316 -11.93 -9.02 -2.30
C GLY A 316 -11.43 -10.19 -1.46
N TYR A 317 -10.56 -11.02 -2.03
CA TYR A 317 -9.93 -12.15 -1.33
C TYR A 317 -9.13 -11.69 -0.12
N LYS A 318 -8.27 -10.66 -0.28
CA LYS A 318 -7.52 -10.04 0.83
C LYS A 318 -8.45 -9.66 1.96
N LEU A 319 -9.52 -8.92 1.67
CA LEU A 319 -10.48 -8.49 2.69
C LEU A 319 -11.15 -9.66 3.42
N ALA A 320 -11.51 -10.74 2.71
CA ALA A 320 -12.08 -11.93 3.34
C ALA A 320 -11.08 -12.60 4.30
N MET A 321 -9.80 -12.72 3.90
CA MET A 321 -8.77 -13.32 4.75
C MET A 321 -8.49 -12.48 6.01
N GLU A 322 -8.52 -11.15 5.91
CA GLU A 322 -8.41 -10.27 7.09
C GLU A 322 -9.60 -10.43 8.05
N LEU A 323 -10.82 -10.60 7.51
CA LEU A 323 -12.00 -10.89 8.33
C LEU A 323 -11.85 -12.23 9.06
N LYS A 324 -11.35 -13.27 8.37
CA LYS A 324 -11.07 -14.57 8.97
C LYS A 324 -10.07 -14.47 10.13
N ALA A 325 -8.97 -13.75 9.94
CA ALA A 325 -7.98 -13.53 11.00
C ALA A 325 -8.62 -12.85 12.23
N THR A 326 -9.41 -11.79 12.00
CA THR A 326 -10.11 -11.05 13.06
C THR A 326 -11.14 -11.91 13.81
N LEU A 327 -11.84 -12.81 13.13
CA LEU A 327 -12.81 -13.73 13.74
C LEU A 327 -12.11 -14.77 14.63
N ASN A 328 -10.95 -15.28 14.19
CA ASN A 328 -10.17 -16.25 14.95
C ASN A 328 -9.62 -15.63 16.24
N GLU A 329 -9.07 -14.41 16.18
CA GLU A 329 -8.56 -13.69 17.35
C GLU A 329 -9.63 -13.50 18.43
N LYS A 330 -10.85 -13.10 18.04
CA LYS A 330 -11.98 -12.95 18.97
C LYS A 330 -12.40 -14.28 19.62
N THR A 331 -12.34 -15.37 18.86
CA THR A 331 -12.70 -16.70 19.35
C THR A 331 -11.70 -17.16 20.42
N GLU A 332 -10.40 -16.92 20.19
CA GLU A 332 -9.33 -17.20 21.16
C GLU A 332 -9.45 -16.34 22.43
N GLU A 333 -9.79 -15.05 22.31
CA GLU A 333 -10.01 -14.18 23.47
C GLU A 333 -11.22 -14.60 24.32
N THR A 334 -12.30 -15.09 23.71
CA THR A 334 -13.50 -15.55 24.45
C THR A 334 -13.36 -16.94 25.06
N SER A 335 -12.33 -17.70 24.66
CA SER A 335 -12.08 -19.07 25.13
C SER A 335 -11.07 -19.15 26.30
N ASN A 336 -10.46 -18.02 26.67
CA ASN A 336 -9.51 -17.88 27.79
C ASN A 336 -10.13 -17.18 29.00
#